data_AF-A0A968MLI1-F1
#
_entry.id   AF-A0A968MLI1-F1
#
_cell.length_a   1.000
_cell.length_b   1.000
_cell.length_c   1.000
_cell.angle_alpha   90.00
_cell.angle_beta   90.00
_cell.angle_gamma   90.00
#
_symmetry.space_group_name_H-M   'P 1'
#
loop_
_entity.id
_entity.type
_entity.pdbx_description
1 polymer ?
#
loop_
_entity_poly.entity_id
_entity_poly.type
_entity_poly.pdbx_seq_one_letter_code
_entity_poly.pdbx_strand_id
1 'polypeptide(L)'
;MKESYTEGLATHGDPESCATDCKAEGEALTGARTGSVLSREIRQSGAPTPLTEAEGNMTRGRQREPSVSPARSETRRTCGTSLHENREVLASLAADGAAGRAGKADGRTPAMYGARKSDKPVVPVKLPNKIVQAVAEAAEGRGLAKGNTDEQNATRTQRRTLAHNALDRVRQAAKGNKRMQFTALLHHVDIDRLRLAFSALKRDAAPGVDGVTWVEYARHLEDNLRDLRERLHRGAYRAKASRRVYIPKADGRPRPLGVASLEDKIVQRAVVEVLNAIYETDFLGFSYGFRPGRGPHDALDALAAGINRRKVNWVLDADIRGFFDSIDHGWLRKFVEHRIGDRRILRLIQKWLAAGVMENGDWRPSEVGSPQGATVSPLLANVYLHYVLDLWTQRWRTRQAHGDVVVVRYADDFIVGFQHRSDAERFLAELRERLAKFQLELHPDKTRLIAFGRFALPNHRQSGLPKKPETFNFLGFTHVCARSRNGNFLMRRQTERKRMVAKLHVISTELRRRLHHSIIDQGRWLHSVVRGYFAYYAVPSNGKMIGSFRTQVSRLWYRALRRRSQRRRLNWKTMSRLVARWLPPARILHPWPDKRFDVRTRGKSPVR
;
A
#
# COMPACT_ATOMS: atom_id res chain seq x y z
N MET A 1 53.96 42.70 -10.18
CA MET A 1 53.72 44.08 -10.64
C MET A 1 52.43 44.57 -9.99
N LYS A 2 52.52 45.68 -9.25
CA LYS A 2 51.48 46.68 -8.88
C LYS A 2 50.07 46.15 -8.53
N GLU A 3 49.69 46.12 -7.24
CA GLU A 3 49.16 47.26 -6.43
C GLU A 3 47.67 47.50 -6.76
N SER A 4 46.68 47.18 -5.91
CA SER A 4 46.38 47.55 -4.51
C SER A 4 45.58 48.84 -4.37
N TYR A 5 44.43 48.77 -3.69
CA TYR A 5 43.97 49.87 -2.82
C TYR A 5 43.15 49.30 -1.65
N THR A 6 43.56 49.68 -0.44
CA THR A 6 42.88 49.43 0.84
C THR A 6 43.10 50.65 1.71
N GLU A 7 42.01 51.31 2.10
CA GLU A 7 41.91 52.35 3.14
C GLU A 7 40.47 52.26 3.69
N GLY A 8 40.16 52.51 4.96
CA GLY A 8 41.01 52.79 6.12
C GLY A 8 40.13 52.82 7.38
N LEU A 9 40.71 52.53 8.56
CA LEU A 9 40.01 52.50 9.86
C LEU A 9 39.91 53.90 10.50
N ALA A 10 38.85 54.14 11.28
CA ALA A 10 38.88 55.04 12.43
C ALA A 10 37.86 54.58 13.51
N THR A 11 38.15 54.86 14.78
CA THR A 11 37.51 54.27 15.98
C THR A 11 36.80 55.30 16.88
N HIS A 12 35.98 54.76 17.80
CA HIS A 12 35.50 55.30 19.11
C HIS A 12 34.03 55.76 19.24
N GLY A 13 33.39 55.36 20.36
CA GLY A 13 32.28 56.11 20.98
C GLY A 13 30.99 55.33 21.33
N ASP A 14 31.02 54.54 22.42
CA ASP A 14 29.85 54.30 23.30
C ASP A 14 29.82 55.41 24.40
N PRO A 15 28.77 55.63 25.23
CA PRO A 15 27.43 55.00 25.31
C PRO A 15 26.25 56.03 25.44
N GLU A 16 25.13 55.58 26.02
CA GLU A 16 23.90 56.30 26.50
C GLU A 16 22.71 56.43 25.53
N SER A 17 21.46 56.56 26.00
CA SER A 17 20.60 55.74 26.88
C SER A 17 19.31 56.51 27.18
N CYS A 18 18.14 55.87 27.06
CA CYS A 18 16.82 56.25 27.61
C CYS A 18 15.84 55.18 27.11
N ALA A 19 15.36 54.17 27.84
CA ALA A 19 14.80 54.11 29.20
C ALA A 19 13.43 54.78 29.34
N THR A 20 12.37 53.96 29.43
CA THR A 20 11.25 54.10 30.39
C THR A 20 10.42 52.81 30.40
N ASP A 21 9.79 52.52 31.55
CA ASP A 21 9.43 51.16 32.00
C ASP A 21 8.01 51.11 32.60
N CYS A 22 7.59 49.94 33.13
CA CYS A 22 6.37 49.65 33.93
C CYS A 22 5.04 49.43 33.16
N LYS A 23 4.31 48.29 33.33
CA LYS A 23 3.56 47.74 34.50
C LYS A 23 2.30 48.56 34.85
N ALA A 24 1.16 48.00 35.27
CA ALA A 24 0.60 46.64 35.32
C ALA A 24 -0.92 46.73 35.66
N GLU A 25 -1.61 45.59 35.78
CA GLU A 25 -2.97 45.43 36.38
C GLU A 25 -4.16 46.04 35.58
N GLY A 26 -5.41 45.57 35.70
CA GLY A 26 -5.85 44.32 36.34
C GLY A 26 -7.06 44.40 37.27
N GLU A 27 -8.21 44.96 36.89
CA GLU A 27 -9.45 44.78 37.67
C GLU A 27 -10.76 44.89 36.85
N ALA A 28 -11.87 44.47 37.45
CA ALA A 28 -13.21 44.37 36.85
C ALA A 28 -14.21 45.29 37.58
N LEU A 29 -15.38 45.58 36.97
CA LEU A 29 -16.73 45.44 37.56
C LEU A 29 -17.85 46.25 36.83
N THR A 30 -19.03 45.60 36.72
CA THR A 30 -20.41 46.15 36.83
C THR A 30 -21.04 47.17 35.88
N GLY A 31 -22.37 46.99 35.65
CA GLY A 31 -23.35 48.05 35.30
C GLY A 31 -23.66 48.15 33.79
N ALA A 32 -24.70 47.55 33.18
CA ALA A 32 -26.12 47.33 33.50
C ALA A 32 -27.07 48.51 33.20
N ARG A 33 -28.23 48.20 32.59
CA ARG A 33 -29.36 49.08 32.14
C ARG A 33 -29.08 49.78 30.78
N THR A 34 -30.03 50.00 29.86
CA THR A 34 -31.52 49.88 29.94
C THR A 34 -32.15 49.65 28.56
N GLY A 35 -33.38 49.08 28.53
CA GLY A 35 -34.41 49.33 27.50
C GLY A 35 -34.47 48.30 26.36
N SER A 36 -35.44 47.36 26.26
CA SER A 36 -36.91 47.48 26.10
C SER A 36 -37.32 47.89 24.65
N VAL A 37 -38.43 47.42 24.03
CA VAL A 37 -39.48 46.46 24.46
C VAL A 37 -40.35 45.97 23.27
N LEU A 38 -41.10 44.86 23.48
CA LEU A 38 -42.33 44.37 22.75
C LEU A 38 -42.23 44.03 21.24
N SER A 39 -42.50 42.79 20.78
CA SER A 39 -43.80 42.03 20.67
C SER A 39 -44.56 42.35 19.36
N ARG A 40 -45.42 41.51 18.75
CA ARG A 40 -46.40 40.48 19.20
C ARG A 40 -46.56 39.37 18.12
N GLU A 41 -46.72 38.07 18.46
CA GLU A 41 -47.99 37.30 18.67
C GLU A 41 -48.90 37.14 17.42
N ILE A 42 -49.73 36.10 17.14
CA ILE A 42 -50.13 34.77 17.73
C ILE A 42 -51.02 34.04 16.65
N ARG A 43 -51.14 32.69 16.51
CA ARG A 43 -52.18 31.73 17.03
C ARG A 43 -51.93 30.35 16.35
N GLN A 44 -51.80 29.19 17.05
CA GLN A 44 -52.82 28.25 17.60
C GLN A 44 -53.69 27.49 16.55
N SER A 45 -54.14 26.23 16.74
CA SER A 45 -54.15 25.29 17.91
C SER A 45 -53.48 23.92 17.56
N GLY A 46 -53.68 22.73 18.19
CA GLY A 46 -54.59 22.24 19.26
C GLY A 46 -54.26 20.80 19.74
N ALA A 47 -55.21 20.11 20.40
CA ALA A 47 -55.14 18.74 21.00
C ALA A 47 -56.59 18.13 21.10
N PRO A 48 -56.95 16.98 21.77
CA PRO A 48 -56.22 16.03 22.63
C PRO A 48 -56.58 14.48 22.48
N THR A 49 -56.13 13.65 23.45
CA THR A 49 -56.34 12.19 23.73
C THR A 49 -57.75 11.83 24.30
N PRO A 50 -58.21 10.56 24.59
CA PRO A 50 -57.59 9.54 25.51
C PRO A 50 -57.95 8.00 25.41
N LEU A 51 -57.35 7.16 26.31
CA LEU A 51 -57.77 5.81 26.85
C LEU A 51 -57.86 4.57 25.89
N THR A 52 -57.83 3.28 26.30
CA THR A 52 -58.08 2.58 27.60
C THR A 52 -57.20 1.30 27.80
N GLU A 53 -57.49 0.47 28.82
CA GLU A 53 -56.69 -0.59 29.46
C GLU A 53 -56.82 -2.02 28.88
N ALA A 54 -55.94 -2.96 29.31
CA ALA A 54 -56.30 -4.35 29.69
C ALA A 54 -55.10 -5.16 30.25
N GLU A 55 -55.32 -5.92 31.33
CA GLU A 55 -54.42 -6.95 31.87
C GLU A 55 -54.71 -8.34 31.26
N GLY A 56 -53.85 -9.35 31.43
CA GLY A 56 -54.14 -10.71 30.92
C GLY A 56 -53.05 -11.78 31.09
N ASN A 57 -53.21 -12.61 32.11
CA ASN A 57 -52.24 -13.54 32.71
C ASN A 57 -52.13 -14.93 32.00
N MET A 58 -51.16 -15.76 32.43
CA MET A 58 -51.09 -17.25 32.32
C MET A 58 -50.83 -17.93 30.94
N THR A 59 -50.37 -19.20 30.83
CA THR A 59 -49.38 -20.04 31.58
C THR A 59 -48.95 -21.24 30.68
N ARG A 60 -47.86 -21.96 31.05
CA ARG A 60 -47.43 -23.31 30.56
C ARG A 60 -47.02 -23.41 29.06
N GLY A 61 -45.99 -24.14 28.63
CA GLY A 61 -44.92 -24.85 29.33
C GLY A 61 -44.83 -26.34 28.97
N ARG A 62 -43.76 -26.77 28.28
CA ARG A 62 -43.05 -28.05 28.53
C ARG A 62 -41.71 -28.16 27.79
N GLN A 63 -40.85 -29.02 28.34
CA GLN A 63 -39.47 -29.28 27.91
C GLN A 63 -39.40 -30.32 26.78
N ARG A 64 -38.32 -30.29 25.98
CA ARG A 64 -37.37 -31.42 25.82
C ARG A 64 -36.17 -31.04 24.93
N GLU A 65 -34.98 -31.00 25.53
CA GLU A 65 -33.72 -31.43 24.90
C GLU A 65 -33.63 -32.99 25.02
N PRO A 66 -32.55 -33.72 24.59
CA PRO A 66 -31.32 -33.31 23.90
C PRO A 66 -30.91 -34.22 22.70
N SER A 67 -29.67 -34.01 22.22
CA SER A 67 -28.76 -34.98 21.54
C SER A 67 -28.84 -35.11 20.01
N VAL A 68 -27.81 -35.56 19.28
CA VAL A 68 -26.33 -35.52 19.44
C VAL A 68 -25.72 -35.59 18.01
N SER A 69 -24.48 -35.10 17.82
CA SER A 69 -23.76 -35.07 16.52
C SER A 69 -23.46 -36.48 15.95
N PRO A 70 -23.04 -36.59 14.67
CA PRO A 70 -21.59 -36.61 14.42
C PRO A 70 -21.14 -35.75 13.21
N ALA A 71 -19.84 -35.84 12.90
CA ALA A 71 -19.09 -34.86 12.13
C ALA A 71 -18.47 -35.43 10.83
N ARG A 72 -17.64 -34.59 10.18
CA ARG A 72 -16.78 -34.83 8.99
C ARG A 72 -17.49 -34.64 7.64
N SER A 73 -16.86 -34.14 6.58
CA SER A 73 -15.82 -33.13 6.33
C SER A 73 -15.31 -33.42 4.93
N GLU A 74 -15.43 -32.49 4.00
CA GLU A 74 -14.69 -32.59 2.74
C GLU A 74 -14.18 -31.22 2.28
N THR A 75 -13.10 -31.25 1.50
CA THR A 75 -12.20 -30.12 1.34
C THR A 75 -11.99 -29.81 -0.13
N ARG A 76 -12.06 -28.51 -0.51
CA ARG A 76 -11.16 -27.79 -1.45
C ARG A 76 -11.88 -26.63 -2.13
N ARG A 77 -11.38 -25.41 -1.93
CA ARG A 77 -10.96 -24.52 -3.02
C ARG A 77 -10.04 -23.42 -2.48
N THR A 78 -8.97 -23.19 -3.22
CA THR A 78 -7.90 -22.20 -2.98
C THR A 78 -8.25 -20.84 -3.61
N CYS A 79 -7.31 -19.88 -3.47
CA CYS A 79 -7.35 -18.50 -3.98
C CYS A 79 -8.17 -17.49 -3.13
N GLY A 80 -7.73 -16.26 -2.92
CA GLY A 80 -6.45 -15.63 -3.29
C GLY A 80 -6.19 -14.37 -2.45
N THR A 81 -4.91 -14.05 -2.22
CA THR A 81 -4.50 -12.90 -1.37
C THR A 81 -4.46 -11.59 -2.17
N SER A 82 -5.53 -10.82 -2.14
CA SER A 82 -5.57 -9.45 -2.69
C SER A 82 -5.03 -8.43 -1.67
N LEU A 83 -3.73 -8.17 -1.69
CA LEU A 83 -3.12 -6.98 -1.07
C LEU A 83 -2.60 -6.03 -2.15
N HIS A 84 -3.54 -5.44 -2.91
CA HIS A 84 -3.29 -4.25 -3.71
C HIS A 84 -3.75 -3.03 -2.92
N GLU A 85 -2.83 -2.19 -2.45
CA GLU A 85 -3.13 -0.80 -2.08
C GLU A 85 -3.30 0.09 -3.32
N ASN A 86 -4.17 -0.32 -4.24
CA ASN A 86 -4.81 0.64 -5.13
C ASN A 86 -5.85 1.38 -4.28
N ARG A 87 -5.58 2.65 -3.94
CA ARG A 87 -6.55 3.55 -3.28
C ARG A 87 -7.61 4.07 -4.26
N GLU A 88 -8.17 3.15 -5.04
CA GLU A 88 -9.45 3.36 -5.73
C GLU A 88 -10.53 3.56 -4.66
N VAL A 89 -11.14 4.75 -4.65
CA VAL A 89 -12.25 5.14 -3.78
C VAL A 89 -13.45 4.27 -4.11
N LEU A 90 -14.15 3.74 -3.10
CA LEU A 90 -15.34 2.93 -3.28
C LEU A 90 -16.57 3.81 -3.50
N ALA A 91 -17.42 3.46 -4.46
CA ALA A 91 -18.75 4.04 -4.59
C ALA A 91 -19.67 3.50 -3.48
N SER A 92 -20.40 4.39 -2.79
CA SER A 92 -21.46 4.02 -1.86
C SER A 92 -22.79 3.94 -2.60
N LEU A 93 -23.25 2.72 -2.89
CA LEU A 93 -24.55 2.48 -3.51
C LEU A 93 -25.64 2.28 -2.45
N ALA A 94 -26.75 3.01 -2.62
CA ALA A 94 -28.03 2.67 -2.01
C ALA A 94 -28.60 1.40 -2.66
N ALA A 95 -29.48 0.70 -1.96
CA ALA A 95 -30.02 -0.57 -2.42
C ALA A 95 -31.51 -0.45 -2.74
N ASP A 96 -31.89 -0.94 -3.92
CA ASP A 96 -33.23 -1.43 -4.23
C ASP A 96 -33.09 -2.84 -4.82
N GLY A 97 -34.14 -3.67 -4.66
CA GLY A 97 -34.07 -5.09 -4.99
C GLY A 97 -35.25 -5.59 -5.80
N ALA A 98 -35.14 -6.81 -6.30
CA ALA A 98 -36.25 -7.65 -6.72
C ALA A 98 -35.80 -9.12 -6.73
N ALA A 99 -36.69 -10.04 -6.37
CA ALA A 99 -36.45 -11.48 -6.43
C ALA A 99 -37.07 -12.10 -7.69
N GLY A 100 -36.34 -12.99 -8.36
CA GLY A 100 -36.81 -13.79 -9.49
C GLY A 100 -36.99 -15.27 -9.12
N ARG A 101 -38.06 -15.89 -9.63
CA ARG A 101 -38.52 -17.26 -9.33
C ARG A 101 -38.10 -18.24 -10.45
N ALA A 102 -38.55 -19.50 -10.33
CA ALA A 102 -38.37 -20.63 -11.26
C ALA A 102 -37.01 -21.37 -11.20
N GLY A 103 -36.92 -22.67 -11.46
CA GLY A 103 -37.99 -23.64 -11.77
C GLY A 103 -37.51 -25.10 -11.59
N LYS A 104 -38.45 -26.06 -11.46
CA LYS A 104 -38.16 -27.50 -11.40
C LYS A 104 -37.87 -28.07 -12.79
N ALA A 105 -37.03 -29.11 -12.85
CA ALA A 105 -37.08 -30.15 -13.87
C ALA A 105 -36.54 -31.46 -13.27
N ASP A 106 -37.35 -32.51 -13.27
CA ASP A 106 -36.99 -33.84 -12.76
C ASP A 106 -36.21 -34.65 -13.81
N GLY A 107 -35.22 -35.44 -13.37
CA GLY A 107 -34.42 -36.33 -14.21
C GLY A 107 -34.45 -37.76 -13.68
N ARG A 108 -34.77 -38.73 -14.54
CA ARG A 108 -35.03 -40.14 -14.20
C ARG A 108 -33.76 -40.94 -13.87
N THR A 109 -33.93 -41.92 -12.98
CA THR A 109 -33.14 -43.16 -12.74
C THR A 109 -33.09 -44.07 -13.99
N PRO A 110 -32.35 -45.22 -14.03
CA PRO A 110 -31.53 -45.89 -12.98
C PRO A 110 -30.15 -46.48 -13.44
N ALA A 111 -29.55 -47.26 -12.53
CA ALA A 111 -28.79 -48.50 -12.74
C ALA A 111 -27.26 -48.48 -12.59
N MET A 112 -26.78 -49.16 -11.54
CA MET A 112 -25.44 -49.75 -11.43
C MET A 112 -25.51 -51.24 -11.80
N TYR A 113 -24.45 -51.78 -12.41
CA TYR A 113 -23.54 -52.78 -11.82
C TYR A 113 -22.74 -53.54 -12.90
N GLY A 114 -21.44 -53.70 -12.67
CA GLY A 114 -20.55 -54.53 -13.48
C GLY A 114 -19.24 -54.71 -12.72
N ALA A 115 -18.83 -55.95 -12.47
CA ALA A 115 -17.84 -56.27 -11.45
C ALA A 115 -16.59 -56.98 -11.98
N ARG A 116 -15.57 -56.99 -11.10
CA ARG A 116 -14.50 -58.01 -10.95
C ARG A 116 -13.19 -57.92 -11.77
N LYS A 117 -12.13 -57.98 -10.94
CA LYS A 117 -10.86 -58.72 -11.06
C LYS A 117 -9.58 -57.96 -11.44
N SER A 118 -8.50 -58.54 -10.92
CA SER A 118 -7.17 -57.96 -10.68
C SER A 118 -6.14 -58.56 -11.63
N ASP A 119 -5.00 -57.88 -11.86
CA ASP A 119 -3.71 -58.33 -11.32
C ASP A 119 -2.56 -57.32 -11.56
N LYS A 120 -1.32 -57.69 -11.22
CA LYS A 120 -0.25 -56.83 -10.68
C LYS A 120 0.93 -56.54 -11.67
N PRO A 121 1.91 -55.69 -11.31
CA PRO A 121 2.68 -54.88 -12.28
C PRO A 121 4.06 -55.44 -12.65
N VAL A 122 4.72 -54.81 -13.64
CA VAL A 122 6.12 -55.03 -14.03
C VAL A 122 6.92 -53.71 -13.99
N VAL A 123 8.19 -53.79 -13.58
CA VAL A 123 9.17 -52.70 -13.46
C VAL A 123 10.49 -53.14 -14.14
N PRO A 124 11.25 -52.22 -14.75
CA PRO A 124 12.71 -52.14 -14.53
C PRO A 124 13.15 -50.67 -14.27
N VAL A 125 13.92 -50.29 -13.24
CA VAL A 125 15.30 -50.68 -12.83
C VAL A 125 16.43 -50.09 -13.73
N LYS A 126 16.94 -48.92 -13.29
CA LYS A 126 18.34 -48.40 -13.22
C LYS A 126 19.50 -49.36 -13.63
N LEU A 127 20.72 -48.98 -14.09
CA LEU A 127 21.68 -47.83 -13.95
C LEU A 127 22.76 -47.99 -15.11
N PRO A 128 24.05 -47.56 -15.04
CA PRO A 128 24.67 -46.21 -14.93
C PRO A 128 25.72 -45.88 -16.05
N ASN A 129 26.12 -44.60 -16.24
CA ASN A 129 27.50 -44.09 -16.02
C ASN A 129 27.80 -42.65 -16.54
N LYS A 130 28.98 -42.13 -16.15
CA LYS A 130 29.55 -40.77 -16.34
C LYS A 130 30.06 -40.48 -17.77
N ILE A 131 30.21 -39.20 -18.16
CA ILE A 131 31.48 -38.50 -18.52
C ILE A 131 31.27 -37.10 -19.18
N VAL A 132 31.92 -36.07 -18.60
CA VAL A 132 32.65 -34.90 -19.17
C VAL A 132 32.16 -34.09 -20.41
N GLN A 133 31.70 -32.84 -20.16
CA GLN A 133 32.24 -31.51 -20.63
C GLN A 133 32.32 -31.06 -22.13
N ALA A 134 32.30 -29.72 -22.32
CA ALA A 134 32.60 -28.88 -23.53
C ALA A 134 31.56 -28.93 -24.68
N VAL A 135 30.99 -27.84 -25.23
CA VAL A 135 31.45 -26.52 -25.79
C VAL A 135 31.80 -26.57 -27.29
N ALA A 136 30.84 -26.12 -28.11
CA ALA A 136 30.90 -25.46 -29.44
C ALA A 136 29.41 -25.19 -29.81
N GLU A 137 28.89 -23.99 -30.13
CA GLU A 137 29.21 -22.95 -31.11
C GLU A 137 29.16 -23.37 -32.59
N ALA A 138 28.50 -22.50 -33.39
CA ALA A 138 28.27 -22.56 -34.84
C ALA A 138 27.46 -23.78 -35.37
N ALA A 139 26.71 -23.70 -36.47
CA ALA A 139 26.06 -22.59 -37.17
C ALA A 139 24.97 -23.18 -38.11
N GLU A 140 24.31 -22.34 -38.91
CA GLU A 140 23.44 -22.73 -40.04
C GLU A 140 22.09 -23.40 -39.67
N GLY A 141 21.02 -23.30 -40.48
CA GLY A 141 20.86 -22.58 -41.76
C GLY A 141 19.52 -21.83 -41.82
N ARG A 142 19.44 -20.80 -42.68
CA ARG A 142 18.19 -20.08 -42.96
C ARG A 142 17.35 -20.84 -44.00
N GLY A 143 16.10 -21.14 -43.68
CA GLY A 143 15.07 -21.52 -44.66
C GLY A 143 14.21 -20.30 -45.05
N LEU A 144 13.96 -20.11 -46.34
CA LEU A 144 13.22 -18.98 -46.91
C LEU A 144 11.69 -19.12 -46.79
N ALA A 145 10.98 -18.03 -47.10
CA ALA A 145 9.56 -17.84 -46.80
C ALA A 145 8.57 -18.51 -47.79
N LYS A 146 7.44 -18.95 -47.23
CA LYS A 146 6.10 -19.19 -47.80
C LYS A 146 5.15 -19.04 -46.59
N GLY A 147 3.97 -18.43 -46.60
CA GLY A 147 3.09 -17.81 -47.60
C GLY A 147 1.78 -17.52 -46.85
N ASN A 148 1.02 -16.48 -47.21
CA ASN A 148 -0.13 -16.02 -46.38
C ASN A 148 -1.43 -16.78 -46.66
N THR A 149 -1.96 -17.50 -45.65
CA THR A 149 -3.38 -17.79 -45.32
C THR A 149 -3.38 -18.70 -44.06
N ASP A 150 -4.31 -18.69 -43.09
CA ASP A 150 -5.63 -18.06 -42.96
C ASP A 150 -5.85 -17.45 -41.55
N GLU A 151 -6.71 -16.43 -41.44
CA GLU A 151 -7.27 -16.01 -40.15
C GLU A 151 -8.39 -16.96 -39.68
N GLN A 152 -8.04 -18.05 -38.99
CA GLN A 152 -9.04 -18.88 -38.30
C GLN A 152 -8.73 -19.08 -36.80
N ASN A 153 -9.55 -18.42 -35.97
CA ASN A 153 -9.86 -18.78 -34.58
C ASN A 153 -8.74 -19.32 -33.68
N ALA A 154 -7.61 -18.61 -33.59
CA ALA A 154 -6.61 -18.85 -32.55
C ALA A 154 -7.25 -18.77 -31.14
N THR A 155 -7.23 -19.88 -30.40
CA THR A 155 -7.90 -19.98 -29.10
C THR A 155 -7.38 -18.92 -28.11
N ARG A 156 -8.28 -18.37 -27.28
CA ARG A 156 -8.02 -17.29 -26.30
C ARG A 156 -6.81 -17.55 -25.39
N THR A 157 -6.46 -18.82 -25.16
CA THR A 157 -5.30 -19.25 -24.38
C THR A 157 -3.98 -19.02 -25.14
N GLN A 158 -3.92 -19.36 -26.44
CA GLN A 158 -2.70 -19.22 -27.25
C GLN A 158 -2.28 -17.75 -27.43
N ARG A 159 -3.23 -16.84 -27.74
CA ARG A 159 -2.94 -15.40 -27.86
C ARG A 159 -2.44 -14.78 -26.54
N ARG A 160 -2.99 -15.20 -25.39
CA ARG A 160 -2.49 -14.79 -24.06
C ARG A 160 -1.05 -15.24 -23.80
N THR A 161 -0.69 -16.46 -24.20
CA THR A 161 0.68 -16.96 -24.10
C THR A 161 1.63 -16.13 -24.98
N LEU A 162 1.25 -15.82 -26.23
CA LEU A 162 2.04 -14.96 -27.11
C LEU A 162 2.27 -13.56 -26.51
N ALA A 163 1.25 -12.97 -25.87
CA ALA A 163 1.37 -11.67 -25.22
C ALA A 163 2.35 -11.67 -24.02
N HIS A 164 2.39 -12.75 -23.24
CA HIS A 164 3.39 -12.91 -22.16
C HIS A 164 4.79 -13.11 -22.74
N ASN A 165 4.94 -14.02 -23.71
CA ASN A 165 6.21 -14.31 -24.38
C ASN A 165 6.85 -13.06 -25.00
N ALA A 166 6.04 -12.13 -25.52
CA ALA A 166 6.53 -10.85 -26.05
C ALA A 166 7.18 -9.96 -24.97
N LEU A 167 6.56 -9.82 -23.80
CA LEU A 167 7.13 -9.04 -22.69
C LEU A 167 8.31 -9.74 -22.02
N ASP A 168 8.35 -11.08 -22.04
CA ASP A 168 9.51 -11.83 -21.56
C ASP A 168 10.74 -11.62 -22.45
N ARG A 169 10.57 -11.47 -23.78
CA ARG A 169 11.67 -11.03 -24.68
C ARG A 169 12.15 -9.62 -24.38
N VAL A 170 11.24 -8.67 -24.11
CA VAL A 170 11.61 -7.31 -23.66
C VAL A 170 12.43 -7.37 -22.37
N ARG A 171 12.01 -8.20 -21.40
CA ARG A 171 12.73 -8.40 -20.14
C ARG A 171 14.10 -9.05 -20.33
N GLN A 172 14.23 -10.02 -21.24
CA GLN A 172 15.51 -10.63 -21.58
C GLN A 172 16.48 -9.60 -22.20
N ALA A 173 16.01 -8.81 -23.16
CA ALA A 173 16.79 -7.72 -23.75
C ALA A 173 17.21 -6.67 -22.70
N ALA A 174 16.29 -6.26 -21.83
CA ALA A 174 16.55 -5.27 -20.78
C ALA A 174 17.57 -5.76 -19.74
N LYS A 175 17.56 -7.06 -19.44
CA LYS A 175 18.56 -7.73 -18.59
C LYS A 175 19.92 -7.87 -19.28
N GLY A 176 19.94 -8.16 -20.59
CA GLY A 176 21.15 -8.34 -21.37
C GLY A 176 21.92 -7.03 -21.63
N ASN A 177 21.21 -5.93 -21.93
CA ASN A 177 21.83 -4.63 -22.18
C ASN A 177 21.18 -3.52 -21.33
N LYS A 178 21.87 -3.12 -20.25
CA LYS A 178 21.44 -2.07 -19.33
C LYS A 178 21.49 -0.63 -19.89
N ARG A 179 22.03 -0.44 -21.09
CA ARG A 179 22.07 0.85 -21.81
C ARG A 179 21.10 0.90 -22.99
N MET A 180 20.38 -0.19 -23.28
CA MET A 180 19.45 -0.25 -24.40
C MET A 180 18.23 0.65 -24.17
N GLN A 181 17.96 1.53 -25.14
CA GLN A 181 16.70 2.25 -25.27
C GLN A 181 15.70 1.44 -26.10
N PHE A 182 14.46 1.36 -25.61
CA PHE A 182 13.37 0.62 -26.26
C PHE A 182 12.49 1.57 -27.07
N THR A 183 12.54 1.45 -28.40
CA THR A 183 11.92 2.39 -29.36
C THR A 183 10.53 1.97 -29.84
N ALA A 184 10.19 0.69 -29.75
CA ALA A 184 8.89 0.15 -30.13
C ALA A 184 8.24 -0.58 -28.95
N LEU A 185 7.50 0.14 -28.10
CA LEU A 185 6.82 -0.40 -26.93
C LEU A 185 5.30 -0.26 -27.00
N LEU A 186 4.74 0.76 -27.66
CA LEU A 186 3.29 0.91 -27.79
C LEU A 186 2.63 -0.26 -28.54
N HIS A 187 3.39 -0.95 -29.40
CA HIS A 187 2.90 -2.17 -30.06
C HIS A 187 2.60 -3.31 -29.08
N HIS A 188 3.18 -3.29 -27.87
CA HIS A 188 2.81 -4.16 -26.74
C HIS A 188 1.61 -3.64 -25.94
N VAL A 189 0.85 -2.65 -26.41
CA VAL A 189 -0.46 -2.27 -25.85
C VAL A 189 -1.54 -2.73 -26.82
N ASP A 190 -1.91 -4.01 -26.70
CA ASP A 190 -2.91 -4.69 -27.52
C ASP A 190 -4.24 -4.86 -26.77
N ILE A 191 -5.28 -5.33 -27.48
CA ILE A 191 -6.62 -5.53 -26.92
C ILE A 191 -6.58 -6.54 -25.75
N ASP A 192 -5.72 -7.56 -25.83
CA ASP A 192 -5.61 -8.57 -24.77
C ASP A 192 -5.06 -7.97 -23.47
N ARG A 193 -4.01 -7.15 -23.53
CA ARG A 193 -3.49 -6.44 -22.35
C ARG A 193 -4.43 -5.35 -21.84
N LEU A 194 -5.10 -4.60 -22.73
CA LEU A 194 -6.14 -3.65 -22.30
C LEU A 194 -7.31 -4.37 -21.57
N ARG A 195 -7.72 -5.55 -22.06
CA ARG A 195 -8.76 -6.37 -21.41
C ARG A 195 -8.30 -6.95 -20.07
N LEU A 196 -7.04 -7.37 -19.95
CA LEU A 196 -6.44 -7.79 -18.68
C LEU A 196 -6.36 -6.63 -17.68
N ALA A 197 -5.95 -5.45 -18.14
CA ALA A 197 -5.93 -4.23 -17.34
C ALA A 197 -7.33 -3.87 -16.79
N PHE A 198 -8.35 -3.83 -17.66
CA PHE A 198 -9.75 -3.62 -17.29
C PHE A 198 -10.27 -4.64 -16.26
N SER A 199 -9.98 -5.93 -16.48
CA SER A 199 -10.41 -7.03 -15.62
C SER A 199 -9.80 -6.96 -14.21
N ALA A 200 -8.70 -6.23 -14.04
CA ALA A 200 -7.96 -6.11 -12.79
C ALA A 200 -8.24 -4.80 -12.03
N LEU A 201 -9.05 -3.88 -12.59
CA LEU A 201 -9.62 -2.73 -11.87
C LEU A 201 -10.70 -3.20 -10.88
N LYS A 202 -10.96 -2.43 -9.81
CA LYS A 202 -12.09 -2.74 -8.93
C LYS A 202 -13.41 -2.35 -9.61
N ARG A 203 -14.41 -3.24 -9.53
CA ARG A 203 -15.73 -3.04 -10.15
C ARG A 203 -16.56 -1.94 -9.48
N ASP A 204 -16.29 -1.69 -8.21
CA ASP A 204 -16.92 -0.72 -7.31
C ASP A 204 -16.07 0.56 -7.14
N ALA A 205 -15.04 0.76 -7.98
CA ALA A 205 -14.26 1.98 -8.00
C ALA A 205 -15.11 3.18 -8.47
N ALA A 206 -14.98 4.30 -7.77
CA ALA A 206 -15.61 5.55 -8.15
C ALA A 206 -15.18 5.99 -9.57
N PRO A 207 -16.13 6.50 -10.39
CA PRO A 207 -15.84 6.97 -11.73
C PRO A 207 -14.95 8.22 -11.74
N GLY A 208 -14.38 8.54 -12.90
CA GLY A 208 -13.60 9.75 -13.12
C GLY A 208 -14.48 11.00 -13.28
N VAL A 209 -13.95 12.00 -14.00
CA VAL A 209 -14.71 13.20 -14.39
C VAL A 209 -15.83 12.91 -15.40
N ASP A 210 -15.74 11.78 -16.10
CA ASP A 210 -16.64 11.38 -17.18
C ASP A 210 -17.83 10.51 -16.73
N GLY A 211 -17.97 10.25 -15.43
CA GLY A 211 -19.09 9.49 -14.86
C GLY A 211 -19.08 7.98 -15.15
N VAL A 212 -18.45 7.53 -16.23
CA VAL A 212 -18.45 6.14 -16.71
C VAL A 212 -17.97 5.15 -15.64
N THR A 213 -18.87 4.25 -15.26
CA THR A 213 -18.59 3.17 -14.30
C THR A 213 -18.03 1.93 -15.00
N TRP A 214 -17.42 1.04 -14.21
CA TRP A 214 -16.92 -0.26 -14.70
C TRP A 214 -18.04 -1.10 -15.33
N VAL A 215 -19.25 -1.06 -14.75
CA VAL A 215 -20.40 -1.87 -15.18
C VAL A 215 -20.98 -1.39 -16.51
N GLU A 216 -21.06 -0.08 -16.73
CA GLU A 216 -21.52 0.49 -18.00
C GLU A 216 -20.53 0.19 -19.13
N TYR A 217 -19.23 0.42 -18.90
CA TYR A 217 -18.19 0.14 -19.88
C TYR A 217 -18.09 -1.35 -20.24
N ALA A 218 -18.44 -2.24 -19.30
CA ALA A 218 -18.48 -3.68 -19.52
C ALA A 218 -19.54 -4.13 -20.54
N ARG A 219 -20.61 -3.34 -20.76
CA ARG A 219 -21.73 -3.71 -21.66
C ARG A 219 -21.28 -3.88 -23.11
N HIS A 220 -20.37 -3.02 -23.58
CA HIS A 220 -19.81 -3.03 -24.94
C HIS A 220 -18.28 -3.19 -24.91
N LEU A 221 -17.78 -4.04 -23.99
CA LEU A 221 -16.37 -4.09 -23.64
C LEU A 221 -15.43 -4.29 -24.84
N GLU A 222 -15.73 -5.21 -25.74
CA GLU A 222 -14.82 -5.53 -26.86
C GLU A 222 -14.72 -4.38 -27.86
N ASP A 223 -15.84 -3.70 -28.16
CA ASP A 223 -15.86 -2.57 -29.10
C ASP A 223 -15.23 -1.32 -28.49
N ASN A 224 -15.53 -1.04 -27.22
CA ASN A 224 -14.87 0.01 -26.45
C ASN A 224 -13.34 -0.18 -26.42
N LEU A 225 -12.86 -1.42 -26.27
CA LEU A 225 -11.42 -1.72 -26.26
C LEU A 225 -10.77 -1.69 -27.65
N ARG A 226 -11.52 -1.99 -28.73
CA ARG A 226 -11.06 -1.82 -30.13
C ARG A 226 -10.86 -0.35 -30.44
N ASP A 227 -11.88 0.48 -30.24
CA ASP A 227 -11.80 1.93 -30.47
C ASP A 227 -10.72 2.59 -29.59
N LEU A 228 -10.63 2.22 -28.30
CA LEU A 228 -9.57 2.72 -27.41
C LEU A 228 -8.17 2.36 -27.95
N ARG A 229 -7.96 1.13 -28.42
CA ARG A 229 -6.69 0.74 -29.07
C ARG A 229 -6.43 1.57 -30.33
N GLU A 230 -7.40 1.74 -31.20
CA GLU A 230 -7.23 2.50 -32.44
C GLU A 230 -6.91 3.96 -32.15
N ARG A 231 -7.65 4.61 -31.23
CA ARG A 231 -7.35 5.95 -30.72
C ARG A 231 -5.94 6.06 -30.14
N LEU A 232 -5.45 5.05 -29.42
CA LEU A 232 -4.09 5.05 -28.87
C LEU A 232 -3.02 4.96 -29.96
N HIS A 233 -3.15 3.99 -30.87
CA HIS A 233 -2.14 3.71 -31.89
C HIS A 233 -2.08 4.82 -32.96
N ARG A 234 -3.22 5.42 -33.34
CA ARG A 234 -3.27 6.61 -34.21
C ARG A 234 -2.97 7.93 -33.49
N GLY A 235 -2.71 7.92 -32.17
CA GLY A 235 -2.35 9.09 -31.37
C GLY A 235 -3.51 10.03 -30.97
N ALA A 236 -4.74 9.73 -31.42
CA ALA A 236 -5.96 10.50 -31.14
C ALA A 236 -6.43 10.45 -29.67
N TYR A 237 -5.99 9.46 -28.88
CA TYR A 237 -6.30 9.37 -27.45
C TYR A 237 -5.91 10.65 -26.69
N ARG A 238 -6.84 11.15 -25.85
CA ARG A 238 -6.66 12.30 -24.96
C ARG A 238 -6.85 11.82 -23.52
N ALA A 239 -5.87 12.10 -22.66
CA ALA A 239 -6.00 11.87 -21.23
C ALA A 239 -7.02 12.87 -20.65
N LYS A 240 -7.91 12.41 -19.77
CA LYS A 240 -8.89 13.30 -19.11
C LYS A 240 -8.31 13.84 -17.80
N ALA A 241 -8.75 15.02 -17.38
CA ALA A 241 -8.40 15.58 -16.08
C ALA A 241 -8.83 14.62 -14.96
N SER A 242 -8.01 14.50 -13.91
CA SER A 242 -8.37 13.66 -12.75
C SER A 242 -9.38 14.38 -11.86
N ARG A 243 -10.42 13.68 -11.38
CA ARG A 243 -11.39 14.26 -10.43
C ARG A 243 -10.77 14.36 -9.03
N ARG A 244 -10.75 15.55 -8.41
CA ARG A 244 -10.23 15.72 -7.05
C ARG A 244 -11.18 15.07 -6.02
N VAL A 245 -10.62 14.26 -5.12
CA VAL A 245 -11.32 13.69 -3.97
C VAL A 245 -10.44 13.79 -2.72
N TYR A 246 -11.00 14.25 -1.60
CA TYR A 246 -10.27 14.40 -0.35
C TYR A 246 -10.45 13.20 0.59
N ILE A 247 -9.33 12.62 1.05
CA ILE A 247 -9.32 11.59 2.10
C ILE A 247 -8.67 12.16 3.37
N PRO A 248 -9.27 12.01 4.56
CA PRO A 248 -8.65 12.47 5.80
C PRO A 248 -7.33 11.73 6.09
N LYS A 249 -6.25 12.48 6.34
CA LYS A 249 -5.00 11.94 6.89
C LYS A 249 -5.15 11.69 8.39
N ALA A 250 -4.16 10.98 8.97
CA ALA A 250 -4.10 10.73 10.41
C ALA A 250 -3.76 11.98 11.25
N ASP A 251 -3.28 13.06 10.63
CA ASP A 251 -3.01 14.37 11.23
C ASP A 251 -4.23 15.34 11.11
N GLY A 252 -5.37 14.85 10.58
CA GLY A 252 -6.57 15.64 10.35
C GLY A 252 -6.58 16.45 9.05
N ARG A 253 -5.43 16.69 8.41
CA ARG A 253 -5.37 17.45 7.15
C ARG A 253 -5.94 16.59 6.00
N PRO A 254 -6.60 17.19 5.00
CA PRO A 254 -7.05 16.42 3.83
C PRO A 254 -5.84 15.96 2.99
N ARG A 255 -5.95 14.78 2.39
CA ARG A 255 -5.07 14.33 1.29
C ARG A 255 -5.85 14.45 -0.02
N PRO A 256 -5.43 15.33 -0.95
CA PRO A 256 -5.98 15.33 -2.30
C PRO A 256 -5.61 14.03 -3.01
N LEU A 257 -6.59 13.35 -3.61
CA LEU A 257 -6.38 12.30 -4.60
C LEU A 257 -6.98 12.75 -5.94
N GLY A 258 -6.36 12.30 -7.03
CA GLY A 258 -6.91 12.40 -8.38
C GLY A 258 -7.50 11.06 -8.81
N VAL A 259 -8.81 11.00 -9.03
CA VAL A 259 -9.49 9.85 -9.60
C VAL A 259 -9.54 10.01 -11.12
N ALA A 260 -8.66 9.29 -11.81
CA ALA A 260 -8.62 9.26 -13.28
C ALA A 260 -9.89 8.59 -13.88
N SER A 261 -10.15 8.86 -15.16
CA SER A 261 -11.23 8.19 -15.91
C SER A 261 -11.01 6.68 -16.02
N LEU A 262 -12.05 5.95 -16.37
CA LEU A 262 -11.96 4.49 -16.51
C LEU A 262 -10.97 4.10 -17.63
N GLU A 263 -11.06 4.75 -18.80
CA GLU A 263 -10.12 4.50 -19.90
C GLU A 263 -8.68 4.83 -19.49
N ASP A 264 -8.45 5.98 -18.85
CA ASP A 264 -7.10 6.35 -18.39
C ASP A 264 -6.51 5.30 -17.45
N LYS A 265 -7.31 4.73 -16.52
CA LYS A 265 -6.88 3.62 -15.65
C LYS A 265 -6.50 2.37 -16.46
N ILE A 266 -7.28 2.01 -17.49
CA ILE A 266 -6.98 0.86 -18.37
C ILE A 266 -5.65 1.07 -19.11
N VAL A 267 -5.49 2.21 -19.79
CA VAL A 267 -4.28 2.49 -20.59
C VAL A 267 -3.05 2.63 -19.71
N GLN A 268 -3.14 3.38 -18.60
CA GLN A 268 -2.04 3.51 -17.64
C GLN A 268 -1.59 2.16 -17.12
N ARG A 269 -2.53 1.26 -16.78
CA ARG A 269 -2.20 -0.07 -16.26
C ARG A 269 -1.53 -0.95 -17.31
N ALA A 270 -2.01 -0.94 -18.56
CA ALA A 270 -1.39 -1.68 -19.65
C ALA A 270 0.03 -1.16 -19.96
N VAL A 271 0.24 0.15 -19.97
CA VAL A 271 1.57 0.76 -20.16
C VAL A 271 2.50 0.47 -18.97
N VAL A 272 2.00 0.49 -17.73
CA VAL A 272 2.77 0.09 -16.54
C VAL A 272 3.23 -1.38 -16.63
N GLU A 273 2.41 -2.28 -17.16
CA GLU A 273 2.81 -3.68 -17.38
C GLU A 273 3.98 -3.80 -18.37
N VAL A 274 3.90 -3.09 -19.51
CA VAL A 274 4.98 -3.03 -20.52
C VAL A 274 6.25 -2.42 -19.93
N LEU A 275 6.16 -1.29 -19.23
CA LEU A 275 7.31 -0.60 -18.64
C LEU A 275 7.96 -1.40 -17.49
N ASN A 276 7.17 -2.14 -16.71
CA ASN A 276 7.70 -3.03 -15.67
C ASN A 276 8.51 -4.21 -16.25
N ALA A 277 8.29 -4.61 -17.50
CA ALA A 277 9.15 -5.61 -18.15
C ALA A 277 10.61 -5.12 -18.29
N ILE A 278 10.82 -3.80 -18.35
CA ILE A 278 12.13 -3.15 -18.38
C ILE A 278 12.59 -2.79 -16.96
N TYR A 279 11.86 -1.92 -16.26
CA TYR A 279 12.36 -1.32 -15.02
C TYR A 279 12.58 -2.31 -13.87
N GLU A 280 11.87 -3.44 -13.82
CA GLU A 280 12.12 -4.47 -12.79
C GLU A 280 13.49 -5.16 -12.96
N THR A 281 14.13 -5.12 -14.14
CA THR A 281 15.52 -5.59 -14.31
C THR A 281 16.56 -4.58 -13.82
N ASP A 282 16.17 -3.30 -13.71
CA ASP A 282 17.05 -2.18 -13.40
C ASP A 282 16.99 -1.80 -11.91
N PHE A 283 15.79 -1.78 -11.33
CA PHE A 283 15.55 -1.39 -9.95
C PHE A 283 16.32 -2.23 -8.94
N LEU A 284 17.14 -1.55 -8.11
CA LEU A 284 18.05 -2.18 -7.15
C LEU A 284 17.34 -3.06 -6.11
N GLY A 285 18.09 -4.03 -5.58
CA GLY A 285 17.56 -5.07 -4.69
C GLY A 285 16.95 -4.54 -3.39
N PHE A 286 17.36 -3.37 -2.91
CA PHE A 286 16.89 -2.73 -1.68
C PHE A 286 15.65 -1.83 -1.84
N SER A 287 15.15 -1.65 -3.06
CA SER A 287 13.87 -0.96 -3.31
C SER A 287 12.71 -1.96 -3.34
N TYR A 288 11.66 -1.70 -2.57
CA TYR A 288 10.52 -2.62 -2.38
C TYR A 288 9.14 -2.03 -2.72
N GLY A 289 8.91 -0.75 -2.45
CA GLY A 289 7.58 -0.14 -2.56
C GLY A 289 7.05 -0.15 -4.00
N PHE A 290 5.76 -0.46 -4.17
CA PHE A 290 5.06 -0.48 -5.47
C PHE A 290 5.64 -1.39 -6.56
N ARG A 291 6.45 -2.40 -6.21
CA ARG A 291 7.06 -3.33 -7.17
C ARG A 291 6.36 -4.70 -7.19
N PRO A 292 6.15 -5.33 -8.36
CA PRO A 292 5.57 -6.67 -8.44
C PRO A 292 6.33 -7.71 -7.60
N GLY A 293 5.58 -8.48 -6.79
CA GLY A 293 6.16 -9.53 -5.94
C GLY A 293 6.99 -9.03 -4.73
N ARG A 294 6.99 -7.73 -4.43
CA ARG A 294 7.66 -7.13 -3.27
C ARG A 294 6.64 -6.42 -2.38
N GLY A 295 6.54 -6.82 -1.11
CA GLY A 295 5.60 -6.25 -0.14
C GLY A 295 6.28 -5.61 1.09
N PRO A 296 5.51 -4.92 1.95
CA PRO A 296 6.04 -4.26 3.16
C PRO A 296 6.81 -5.20 4.10
N HIS A 297 6.36 -6.45 4.22
CA HIS A 297 7.04 -7.46 5.04
C HIS A 297 8.43 -7.83 4.52
N ASP A 298 8.69 -7.63 3.24
CA ASP A 298 9.95 -8.00 2.59
C ASP A 298 11.00 -6.93 2.89
N ALA A 299 10.60 -5.65 2.81
CA ALA A 299 11.39 -4.51 3.29
C ALA A 299 11.70 -4.62 4.79
N LEU A 300 10.68 -4.90 5.62
CA LEU A 300 10.86 -5.10 7.07
C LEU A 300 11.84 -6.23 7.38
N ASP A 301 11.78 -7.34 6.64
CA ASP A 301 12.66 -8.49 6.85
C ASP A 301 14.07 -8.27 6.33
N ALA A 302 14.24 -7.59 5.20
CA ALA A 302 15.55 -7.12 4.74
C ALA A 302 16.20 -6.18 5.77
N LEU A 303 15.41 -5.26 6.37
CA LEU A 303 15.88 -4.37 7.43
C LEU A 303 16.34 -5.15 8.67
N ALA A 304 15.56 -6.15 9.11
CA ALA A 304 15.94 -6.97 10.26
C ALA A 304 17.15 -7.86 9.98
N ALA A 305 17.20 -8.54 8.83
CA ALA A 305 18.35 -9.33 8.43
C ALA A 305 19.61 -8.45 8.31
N GLY A 306 19.48 -7.26 7.71
CA GLY A 306 20.57 -6.28 7.61
C GLY A 306 21.11 -5.85 8.97
N ILE A 307 20.25 -5.33 9.85
CA ILE A 307 20.66 -4.84 11.18
C ILE A 307 21.15 -5.98 12.10
N ASN A 308 20.58 -7.19 12.01
CA ASN A 308 21.03 -8.33 12.82
C ASN A 308 22.38 -8.92 12.35
N ARG A 309 22.65 -8.91 11.04
CA ARG A 309 23.80 -9.62 10.43
C ARG A 309 25.00 -8.72 10.12
N ARG A 310 24.79 -7.41 9.91
CA ARG A 310 25.85 -6.41 9.65
C ARG A 310 26.19 -5.63 10.92
N LYS A 311 27.31 -4.90 10.91
CA LYS A 311 27.79 -4.11 12.06
C LYS A 311 27.07 -2.75 12.20
N VAL A 312 25.74 -2.71 12.01
CA VAL A 312 24.96 -1.47 12.10
C VAL A 312 24.90 -0.95 13.55
N ASN A 313 25.18 0.34 13.70
CA ASN A 313 25.21 1.10 14.96
C ASN A 313 24.37 2.37 14.92
N TRP A 314 24.14 2.90 13.73
CA TRP A 314 23.39 4.13 13.47
C TRP A 314 22.33 3.85 12.43
N VAL A 315 21.15 4.44 12.58
CA VAL A 315 20.04 4.36 11.63
C VAL A 315 19.56 5.76 11.32
N LEU A 316 19.60 6.11 10.03
CA LEU A 316 18.92 7.26 9.46
C LEU A 316 17.50 6.80 9.07
N ASP A 317 16.51 7.35 9.77
CA ASP A 317 15.08 7.30 9.44
C ASP A 317 14.79 8.53 8.56
N ALA A 318 14.35 8.37 7.31
CA ALA A 318 14.24 9.48 6.35
C ALA A 318 12.98 9.40 5.46
N ASP A 319 12.35 10.56 5.25
CA ASP A 319 11.09 10.75 4.55
C ASP A 319 11.20 11.99 3.65
N ILE A 320 10.74 11.89 2.40
CA ILE A 320 10.82 12.99 1.43
C ILE A 320 9.57 13.87 1.54
N ARG A 321 9.75 15.17 1.75
CA ARG A 321 8.66 16.12 1.91
C ARG A 321 7.82 16.21 0.65
N GLY A 322 6.53 15.86 0.76
CA GLY A 322 5.54 16.06 -0.30
C GLY A 322 5.86 15.34 -1.61
N PHE A 323 6.62 14.24 -1.57
CA PHE A 323 7.30 13.67 -2.75
C PHE A 323 6.47 13.59 -4.05
N PHE A 324 5.24 13.08 -4.00
CA PHE A 324 4.39 12.98 -5.21
C PHE A 324 3.99 14.34 -5.80
N ASP A 325 3.93 15.37 -4.96
CA ASP A 325 3.53 16.73 -5.32
C ASP A 325 4.74 17.57 -5.78
N SER A 326 5.99 17.12 -5.51
CA SER A 326 7.25 17.78 -5.87
C SER A 326 8.03 17.13 -7.02
N ILE A 327 7.47 16.13 -7.71
CA ILE A 327 8.13 15.51 -8.88
C ILE A 327 8.23 16.53 -10.03
N ASP A 328 9.45 16.94 -10.37
CA ASP A 328 9.73 17.75 -11.57
C ASP A 328 9.52 16.93 -12.85
N HIS A 329 8.68 17.44 -13.77
CA HIS A 329 8.33 16.74 -15.01
C HIS A 329 9.51 16.68 -15.99
N GLY A 330 10.41 17.68 -15.99
CA GLY A 330 11.58 17.73 -16.86
C GLY A 330 12.61 16.65 -16.51
N TRP A 331 12.93 16.50 -15.23
CA TRP A 331 13.76 15.43 -14.69
C TRP A 331 13.12 14.06 -14.87
N LEU A 332 11.83 13.91 -14.55
CA LEU A 332 11.12 12.65 -14.76
C LEU A 332 11.18 12.21 -16.23
N ARG A 333 10.97 13.14 -17.16
CA ARG A 333 11.08 12.88 -18.59
C ARG A 333 12.49 12.38 -18.97
N LYS A 334 13.54 13.10 -18.57
CA LYS A 334 14.95 12.70 -18.82
C LYS A 334 15.25 11.29 -18.27
N PHE A 335 14.77 10.98 -17.07
CA PHE A 335 14.95 9.67 -16.44
C PHE A 335 14.22 8.54 -17.17
N VAL A 336 13.02 8.79 -17.70
CA VAL A 336 12.30 7.81 -18.52
C VAL A 336 12.98 7.62 -19.89
N GLU A 337 13.45 8.71 -20.51
CA GLU A 337 14.18 8.70 -21.78
C GLU A 337 15.49 7.90 -21.75
N HIS A 338 16.12 7.69 -20.57
CA HIS A 338 17.30 6.80 -20.46
C HIS A 338 17.06 5.36 -20.91
N ARG A 339 15.83 4.83 -20.77
CA ARG A 339 15.49 3.46 -21.22
C ARG A 339 14.36 3.42 -22.25
N ILE A 340 13.55 4.46 -22.37
CA ILE A 340 12.38 4.48 -23.27
C ILE A 340 12.64 5.45 -24.42
N GLY A 341 12.88 4.89 -25.62
CA GLY A 341 12.98 5.64 -26.86
C GLY A 341 11.65 5.76 -27.63
N ASP A 342 10.61 5.01 -27.26
CA ASP A 342 9.30 5.08 -27.92
C ASP A 342 8.63 6.43 -27.62
N ARG A 343 8.77 7.37 -28.56
CA ARG A 343 8.17 8.72 -28.51
C ARG A 343 6.68 8.71 -28.21
N ARG A 344 5.94 7.65 -28.57
CA ARG A 344 4.49 7.55 -28.33
C ARG A 344 4.20 7.26 -26.86
N ILE A 345 4.98 6.37 -26.21
CA ILE A 345 4.89 6.12 -24.76
C ILE A 345 5.28 7.37 -23.97
N LEU A 346 6.37 8.04 -24.36
CA LEU A 346 6.78 9.32 -23.74
C LEU A 346 5.67 10.37 -23.82
N ARG A 347 5.01 10.49 -24.99
CA ARG A 347 3.87 11.39 -25.20
C ARG A 347 2.63 11.02 -24.38
N LEU A 348 2.38 9.73 -24.14
CA LEU A 348 1.29 9.29 -23.23
C LEU A 348 1.60 9.67 -21.78
N ILE A 349 2.82 9.47 -21.31
CA ILE A 349 3.25 9.87 -19.96
C ILE A 349 3.11 11.39 -19.78
N GLN A 350 3.57 12.18 -20.75
CA GLN A 350 3.39 13.64 -20.76
C GLN A 350 1.91 14.03 -20.73
N LYS A 351 1.07 13.40 -21.56
CA LYS A 351 -0.40 13.63 -21.55
C LYS A 351 -1.02 13.38 -20.17
N TRP A 352 -0.60 12.34 -19.44
CA TRP A 352 -1.13 12.06 -18.10
C TRP A 352 -0.65 13.03 -17.02
N LEU A 353 0.59 13.50 -17.12
CA LEU A 353 1.15 14.49 -16.19
C LEU A 353 0.52 15.87 -16.41
N ALA A 354 0.30 16.26 -17.67
CA ALA A 354 -0.28 17.55 -18.05
C ALA A 354 -1.82 17.61 -18.02
N ALA A 355 -2.54 16.49 -17.84
CA ALA A 355 -4.00 16.44 -17.90
C ALA A 355 -4.72 17.32 -16.86
N GLY A 356 -4.01 17.77 -15.82
CA GLY A 356 -4.56 18.61 -14.77
C GLY A 356 -5.52 17.88 -13.84
N VAL A 357 -6.17 18.66 -12.99
CA VAL A 357 -7.14 18.18 -12.01
C VAL A 357 -8.42 19.01 -12.11
N MET A 358 -9.56 18.33 -12.07
CA MET A 358 -10.89 18.93 -12.00
C MET A 358 -11.38 18.96 -10.55
N GLU A 359 -11.74 20.13 -10.06
CA GLU A 359 -12.18 20.35 -8.68
C GLU A 359 -13.38 21.30 -8.66
N ASN A 360 -14.53 20.87 -8.13
CA ASN A 360 -15.79 21.62 -8.08
C ASN A 360 -16.35 22.13 -9.43
N GLY A 361 -15.84 21.64 -10.55
CA GLY A 361 -16.19 22.10 -11.91
C GLY A 361 -15.07 22.92 -12.57
N ASP A 362 -14.12 23.42 -11.78
CA ASP A 362 -12.97 24.17 -12.27
C ASP A 362 -11.83 23.22 -12.68
N TRP A 363 -11.30 23.42 -13.88
CA TRP A 363 -10.06 22.76 -14.31
C TRP A 363 -8.85 23.57 -13.83
N ARG A 364 -7.87 22.87 -13.25
CA ARG A 364 -6.57 23.45 -12.86
C ARG A 364 -5.42 22.70 -13.53
N PRO A 365 -4.42 23.40 -14.10
CA PRO A 365 -3.23 22.76 -14.65
C PRO A 365 -2.43 22.05 -13.55
N SER A 366 -1.59 21.10 -13.95
CA SER A 366 -0.68 20.37 -13.06
C SER A 366 0.75 20.53 -13.58
N GLU A 367 1.42 21.61 -13.18
CA GLU A 367 2.76 21.97 -13.67
C GLU A 367 3.88 21.15 -12.99
N VAL A 368 3.65 20.73 -11.74
CA VAL A 368 4.57 19.93 -10.92
C VAL A 368 3.82 18.77 -10.28
N GLY A 369 4.52 17.68 -10.00
CA GLY A 369 3.98 16.52 -9.29
C GLY A 369 3.24 15.53 -10.20
N SER A 370 2.85 14.39 -9.64
CA SER A 370 2.16 13.31 -10.33
C SER A 370 0.80 13.06 -9.66
N PRO A 371 -0.32 12.95 -10.42
CA PRO A 371 -1.65 12.78 -9.84
C PRO A 371 -1.71 11.60 -8.83
N GLN A 372 -1.91 11.92 -7.55
CA GLN A 372 -2.01 10.92 -6.48
C GLN A 372 -3.28 10.07 -6.67
N GLY A 373 -3.14 8.87 -7.24
CA GLY A 373 -4.26 7.97 -7.53
C GLY A 373 -4.33 7.48 -8.98
N ALA A 374 -3.58 8.09 -9.90
CA ALA A 374 -3.35 7.53 -11.22
C ALA A 374 -2.50 6.24 -11.12
N THR A 375 -2.78 5.25 -11.97
CA THR A 375 -2.18 3.91 -11.89
C THR A 375 -0.70 3.91 -12.32
N VAL A 376 -0.30 4.91 -13.11
CA VAL A 376 1.08 5.08 -13.58
C VAL A 376 2.01 5.75 -12.56
N SER A 377 1.48 6.61 -11.68
CA SER A 377 2.26 7.43 -10.74
C SER A 377 3.22 6.62 -9.85
N PRO A 378 2.87 5.45 -9.29
CA PRO A 378 3.77 4.66 -8.45
C PRO A 378 5.01 4.12 -9.18
N LEU A 379 4.90 3.83 -10.48
CA LEU A 379 6.04 3.41 -11.30
C LEU A 379 6.95 4.60 -11.61
N LEU A 380 6.38 5.73 -12.03
CA LEU A 380 7.12 6.96 -12.34
C LEU A 380 7.88 7.49 -11.10
N ALA A 381 7.23 7.46 -9.94
CA ALA A 381 7.84 7.69 -8.63
C ALA A 381 9.08 6.83 -8.38
N ASN A 382 8.99 5.52 -8.64
CA ASN A 382 10.11 4.60 -8.48
C ASN A 382 11.22 4.83 -9.52
N VAL A 383 10.90 5.19 -10.76
CA VAL A 383 11.88 5.58 -11.77
C VAL A 383 12.65 6.83 -11.31
N TYR A 384 11.95 7.86 -10.83
CA TYR A 384 12.58 9.09 -10.33
C TYR A 384 13.55 8.80 -9.17
N LEU A 385 13.07 8.12 -8.13
CA LEU A 385 13.90 7.77 -6.97
C LEU A 385 15.00 6.75 -7.30
N HIS A 386 14.87 5.96 -8.37
CA HIS A 386 15.94 5.07 -8.80
C HIS A 386 17.18 5.85 -9.26
N TYR A 387 17.00 6.88 -10.10
CA TYR A 387 18.11 7.71 -10.58
C TYR A 387 18.59 8.75 -9.56
N VAL A 388 17.67 9.37 -8.81
CA VAL A 388 18.03 10.39 -7.82
C VAL A 388 18.68 9.77 -6.59
N LEU A 389 18.08 8.71 -6.02
CA LEU A 389 18.42 8.14 -4.73
C LEU A 389 19.09 6.76 -4.82
N ASP A 390 18.49 5.76 -5.46
CA ASP A 390 18.97 4.36 -5.37
C ASP A 390 20.37 4.21 -5.99
N LEU A 391 20.57 4.66 -7.24
CA LEU A 391 21.85 4.56 -7.94
C LEU A 391 22.94 5.42 -7.27
N TRP A 392 22.57 6.61 -6.76
CA TRP A 392 23.50 7.47 -6.03
C TRP A 392 23.92 6.84 -4.71
N THR A 393 22.97 6.34 -3.91
CA THR A 393 23.22 5.66 -2.63
C THR A 393 24.09 4.42 -2.82
N GLN A 394 23.84 3.62 -3.87
CA GLN A 394 24.69 2.47 -4.18
C GLN A 394 26.12 2.89 -4.54
N ARG A 395 26.31 3.95 -5.33
CA ARG A 395 27.63 4.50 -5.64
C ARG A 395 28.34 5.04 -4.40
N TRP A 396 27.63 5.81 -3.56
CA TRP A 396 28.14 6.37 -2.31
C TRP A 396 28.63 5.25 -1.38
N ARG A 397 27.78 4.25 -1.16
CA ARG A 397 28.05 3.05 -0.37
C ARG A 397 29.27 2.25 -0.84
N THR A 398 29.58 2.26 -2.13
CA THR A 398 30.73 1.53 -2.69
C THR A 398 32.02 2.36 -2.73
N ARG A 399 31.95 3.69 -2.74
CA ARG A 399 33.12 4.57 -2.94
C ARG A 399 33.50 5.45 -1.75
N GLN A 400 32.56 5.74 -0.85
CA GLN A 400 32.74 6.73 0.21
C GLN A 400 32.63 6.12 1.60
N ALA A 401 31.73 5.15 1.81
CA ALA A 401 31.51 4.52 3.10
C ALA A 401 32.76 3.76 3.58
N HIS A 402 33.11 3.91 4.86
CA HIS A 402 34.23 3.22 5.48
C HIS A 402 33.82 1.87 6.11
N GLY A 403 32.55 1.71 6.48
CA GLY A 403 32.03 0.49 7.10
C GLY A 403 30.76 -0.07 6.47
N ASP A 404 30.14 -1.04 7.15
CA ASP A 404 28.87 -1.64 6.72
C ASP A 404 27.77 -0.55 6.59
N VAL A 405 27.17 -0.47 5.39
CA VAL A 405 25.93 0.28 5.13
C VAL A 405 24.84 -0.68 4.68
N VAL A 406 23.62 -0.48 5.19
CA VAL A 406 22.41 -1.24 4.86
C VAL A 406 21.34 -0.25 4.42
N VAL A 407 20.74 -0.46 3.24
CA VAL A 407 19.68 0.41 2.71
C VAL A 407 18.40 -0.41 2.58
N VAL A 408 17.25 0.19 2.93
CA VAL A 408 15.92 -0.34 2.62
C VAL A 408 14.99 0.82 2.26
N ARG A 409 14.44 0.82 1.04
CA ARG A 409 13.46 1.82 0.58
C ARG A 409 12.11 1.19 0.29
N TYR A 410 11.06 1.82 0.79
CA TYR A 410 9.67 1.51 0.45
C TYR A 410 8.96 2.78 -0.02
N ALA A 411 8.91 2.97 -1.35
CA ALA A 411 8.45 4.21 -1.98
C ALA A 411 9.31 5.42 -1.58
N ASP A 412 8.72 6.41 -0.91
CA ASP A 412 9.30 7.65 -0.39
C ASP A 412 9.87 7.53 1.03
N ASP A 413 9.49 6.49 1.77
CA ASP A 413 9.97 6.12 3.11
C ASP A 413 11.23 5.22 2.97
N PHE A 414 12.37 5.64 3.55
CA PHE A 414 13.61 4.85 3.48
C PHE A 414 14.45 4.92 4.76
N ILE A 415 15.06 3.77 5.06
CA ILE A 415 15.94 3.58 6.22
C ILE A 415 17.34 3.26 5.72
N VAL A 416 18.35 3.95 6.26
CA VAL A 416 19.76 3.65 6.01
C VAL A 416 20.48 3.38 7.33
N GLY A 417 20.99 2.15 7.49
CA GLY A 417 21.82 1.75 8.62
C GLY A 417 23.31 1.88 8.30
N PHE A 418 24.11 2.37 9.26
CA PHE A 418 25.55 2.59 9.14
C PHE A 418 26.31 1.97 10.32
N GLN A 419 27.53 1.54 10.07
CA GLN A 419 28.49 1.13 11.11
C GLN A 419 29.11 2.31 11.85
N HIS A 420 29.46 3.40 11.14
CA HIS A 420 30.14 4.56 11.70
C HIS A 420 29.22 5.79 11.73
N ARG A 421 29.36 6.63 12.76
CA ARG A 421 28.59 7.87 12.93
C ARG A 421 28.93 8.88 11.83
N SER A 422 30.23 9.08 11.58
CA SER A 422 30.77 9.97 10.55
C SER A 422 30.24 9.66 9.14
N ASP A 423 30.14 8.37 8.79
CA ASP A 423 29.53 7.94 7.54
C ASP A 423 28.05 8.35 7.46
N ALA A 424 27.29 8.22 8.56
CA ALA A 424 25.87 8.58 8.58
C ALA A 424 25.63 10.10 8.52
N GLU A 425 26.46 10.89 9.22
CA GLU A 425 26.39 12.36 9.22
C GLU A 425 26.77 12.93 7.84
N ARG A 426 27.87 12.45 7.25
CA ARG A 426 28.30 12.81 5.89
C ARG A 426 27.26 12.41 4.84
N PHE A 427 26.72 11.18 4.92
CA PHE A 427 25.66 10.73 4.01
C PHE A 427 24.43 11.64 4.09
N LEU A 428 24.00 12.04 5.29
CA LEU A 428 22.85 12.93 5.47
C LEU A 428 23.09 14.33 4.86
N ALA A 429 24.30 14.88 5.00
CA ALA A 429 24.67 16.15 4.40
C ALA A 429 24.64 16.06 2.86
N GLU A 430 25.39 15.12 2.26
CA GLU A 430 25.43 14.95 0.81
C GLU A 430 24.07 14.55 0.22
N LEU A 431 23.23 13.81 0.96
CA LEU A 431 21.88 13.44 0.54
C LEU A 431 20.97 14.67 0.41
N ARG A 432 21.08 15.65 1.31
CA ARG A 432 20.31 16.91 1.21
C ARG A 432 20.69 17.66 -0.06
N GLU A 433 21.98 17.85 -0.31
CA GLU A 433 22.47 18.47 -1.56
C GLU A 433 22.05 17.66 -2.80
N ARG A 434 22.12 16.32 -2.73
CA ARG A 434 21.75 15.43 -3.82
C ARG A 434 20.27 15.59 -4.16
N LEU A 435 19.38 15.66 -3.18
CA LEU A 435 17.94 15.80 -3.40
C LEU A 435 17.57 17.20 -3.91
N ALA A 436 18.19 18.25 -3.36
CA ALA A 436 17.97 19.64 -3.81
C ALA A 436 18.25 19.82 -5.31
N LYS A 437 19.30 19.17 -5.84
CA LYS A 437 19.64 19.15 -7.28
C LYS A 437 18.54 18.58 -8.20
N PHE A 438 17.54 17.89 -7.64
CA PHE A 438 16.38 17.34 -8.35
C PHE A 438 15.04 17.81 -7.75
N GLN A 439 15.01 19.02 -7.17
CA GLN A 439 13.81 19.65 -6.61
C GLN A 439 13.11 18.83 -5.51
N LEU A 440 13.86 18.01 -4.77
CA LEU A 440 13.37 17.24 -3.62
C LEU A 440 13.96 17.75 -2.31
N GLU A 441 13.18 17.69 -1.24
CA GLU A 441 13.56 18.09 0.11
C GLU A 441 13.34 16.93 1.11
N LEU A 442 14.25 16.73 2.05
CA LEU A 442 14.01 15.84 3.20
C LEU A 442 13.07 16.51 4.19
N HIS A 443 12.14 15.76 4.75
CA HIS A 443 11.23 16.28 5.77
C HIS A 443 11.99 16.51 7.09
N PRO A 444 12.11 17.75 7.60
CA PRO A 444 12.97 18.06 8.75
C PRO A 444 12.54 17.30 10.02
N ASP A 445 11.27 17.36 10.40
CA ASP A 445 10.78 16.76 11.66
C ASP A 445 10.77 15.23 11.69
N LYS A 446 10.77 14.59 10.51
CA LYS A 446 10.75 13.13 10.40
C LYS A 446 12.14 12.55 10.22
N THR A 447 13.03 13.28 9.55
CA THR A 447 14.37 12.80 9.24
C THR A 447 15.24 12.81 10.49
N ARG A 448 15.63 11.64 10.99
CA ARG A 448 16.35 11.48 12.26
C ARG A 448 17.51 10.50 12.12
N LEU A 449 18.67 10.91 12.59
CA LEU A 449 19.82 10.04 12.80
C LEU A 449 19.80 9.51 14.24
N ILE A 450 19.80 8.18 14.40
CA ILE A 450 19.49 7.50 15.66
C ILE A 450 20.57 6.45 15.96
N ALA A 451 21.10 6.43 17.18
CA ALA A 451 21.97 5.35 17.64
C ALA A 451 21.14 4.05 17.82
N PHE A 452 21.30 3.08 16.91
CA PHE A 452 20.48 1.87 16.85
C PHE A 452 21.26 0.69 16.27
N GLY A 453 21.24 -0.45 16.99
CA GLY A 453 21.86 -1.69 16.54
C GLY A 453 22.43 -2.52 17.69
N ARG A 454 23.27 -3.51 17.35
CA ARG A 454 23.82 -4.48 18.31
C ARG A 454 24.63 -3.81 19.43
N PHE A 455 25.40 -2.78 19.09
CA PHE A 455 26.34 -2.12 20.01
C PHE A 455 25.75 -0.85 20.66
N ALA A 456 24.59 -0.35 20.18
CA ALA A 456 23.91 0.79 20.81
C ALA A 456 23.51 0.51 22.27
N LEU A 457 23.04 -0.70 22.58
CA LEU A 457 22.62 -1.10 23.94
C LEU A 457 23.78 -1.16 24.96
N PRO A 458 24.94 -1.81 24.66
CA PRO A 458 26.12 -1.74 25.51
C PRO A 458 26.68 -0.32 25.66
N ASN A 459 26.90 0.41 24.56
CA ASN A 459 27.52 1.73 24.60
C ASN A 459 26.67 2.71 25.43
N HIS A 460 25.34 2.69 25.28
CA HIS A 460 24.44 3.53 26.07
C HIS A 460 24.48 3.24 27.59
N ARG A 461 24.86 2.03 28.00
CA ARG A 461 25.08 1.71 29.43
C ARG A 461 26.42 2.23 29.94
N GLN A 462 27.44 2.27 29.09
CA GLN A 462 28.77 2.82 29.43
C GLN A 462 28.76 4.36 29.42
N SER A 463 27.97 5.00 28.56
CA SER A 463 27.87 6.47 28.46
C SER A 463 27.04 7.16 29.54
N GLY A 464 26.53 6.46 30.57
CA GLY A 464 25.77 7.05 31.68
C GLY A 464 24.43 7.72 31.32
N LEU A 465 24.00 7.68 30.07
CA LEU A 465 22.82 8.42 29.59
C LEU A 465 21.51 7.88 30.21
N PRO A 466 20.62 8.74 30.75
CA PRO A 466 19.46 8.32 31.55
C PRO A 466 18.25 7.80 30.73
N LYS A 467 18.31 7.83 29.40
CA LYS A 467 17.18 7.44 28.53
C LYS A 467 17.24 5.96 28.13
N LYS A 468 16.11 5.45 27.61
CA LYS A 468 16.09 4.13 26.93
C LYS A 468 16.68 4.30 25.52
N PRO A 469 17.27 3.24 24.93
CA PRO A 469 17.71 3.27 23.54
C PRO A 469 16.58 3.74 22.63
N GLU A 470 16.92 4.64 21.71
CA GLU A 470 15.95 5.26 20.83
C GLU A 470 15.25 4.25 19.91
N THR A 471 14.06 4.66 19.44
CA THR A 471 13.19 3.85 18.58
C THR A 471 12.78 4.66 17.36
N PHE A 472 12.70 3.98 16.22
CA PHE A 472 12.21 4.54 14.96
C PHE A 472 10.95 3.81 14.48
N ASN A 473 10.17 4.42 13.59
CA ASN A 473 8.94 3.84 13.06
C ASN A 473 9.10 3.59 11.57
N PHE A 474 8.87 2.37 11.11
CA PHE A 474 8.94 2.02 9.69
C PHE A 474 7.80 1.08 9.32
N LEU A 475 7.08 1.38 8.24
CA LEU A 475 5.97 0.58 7.70
C LEU A 475 4.90 0.16 8.74
N GLY A 476 4.60 1.06 9.69
CA GLY A 476 3.60 0.86 10.74
C GLY A 476 4.08 0.07 11.96
N PHE A 477 5.38 -0.22 12.06
CA PHE A 477 6.00 -0.84 13.23
C PHE A 477 7.01 0.09 13.89
N THR A 478 6.95 0.17 15.23
CA THR A 478 8.02 0.73 16.05
C THR A 478 9.11 -0.33 16.25
N HIS A 479 10.33 0.02 15.89
CA HIS A 479 11.51 -0.83 15.98
C HIS A 479 12.29 -0.52 17.26
N VAL A 480 12.64 -1.56 18.02
CA VAL A 480 13.24 -1.44 19.35
C VAL A 480 14.43 -2.39 19.48
N CYS A 481 15.59 -1.86 19.87
CA CYS A 481 16.75 -2.65 20.27
C CYS A 481 16.42 -3.48 21.52
N ALA A 482 16.59 -4.79 21.46
CA ALA A 482 16.35 -5.69 22.58
C ALA A 482 17.30 -6.89 22.56
N ARG A 483 17.17 -7.77 23.56
CA ARG A 483 17.81 -9.09 23.61
C ARG A 483 16.76 -10.19 23.48
N SER A 484 17.15 -11.28 22.84
CA SER A 484 16.44 -12.56 22.83
C SER A 484 16.54 -13.25 24.19
N ARG A 485 15.83 -14.37 24.39
CA ARG A 485 15.96 -15.20 25.62
C ARG A 485 17.39 -15.74 25.81
N ASN A 486 18.13 -15.89 24.71
CA ASN A 486 19.49 -16.42 24.67
C ASN A 486 20.55 -15.30 24.72
N GLY A 487 20.21 -14.11 25.24
CA GLY A 487 21.12 -12.95 25.35
C GLY A 487 21.44 -12.22 24.05
N ASN A 488 21.40 -12.89 22.90
CA ASN A 488 21.70 -12.33 21.58
C ASN A 488 20.81 -11.12 21.23
N PHE A 489 21.37 -10.15 20.49
CA PHE A 489 20.64 -8.99 19.98
C PHE A 489 19.41 -9.41 19.15
N LEU A 490 18.32 -8.67 19.31
CA LEU A 490 17.10 -8.85 18.55
C LEU A 490 16.42 -7.49 18.33
N MET A 491 16.28 -7.09 17.07
CA MET A 491 15.35 -6.01 16.72
C MET A 491 13.90 -6.47 16.93
N ARG A 492 13.26 -5.99 18.00
CA ARG A 492 11.83 -6.24 18.25
C ARG A 492 10.99 -5.28 17.43
N ARG A 493 9.88 -5.79 16.89
CA ARG A 493 8.87 -5.01 16.16
C ARG A 493 7.58 -4.97 16.97
N GLN A 494 7.06 -3.77 17.20
CA GLN A 494 5.75 -3.57 17.85
C GLN A 494 4.84 -2.75 16.93
N THR A 495 3.53 -2.98 16.93
CA THR A 495 2.63 -2.09 16.16
C THR A 495 2.76 -0.65 16.64
N GLU A 496 2.96 0.29 15.71
CA GLU A 496 2.99 1.72 15.98
C GLU A 496 1.69 2.15 16.70
N ARG A 497 1.81 2.75 17.90
CA ARG A 497 0.65 3.10 18.73
C ARG A 497 -0.37 3.96 17.98
N LYS A 498 0.09 4.96 17.21
CA LYS A 498 -0.78 5.86 16.43
C LYS A 498 -1.66 5.08 15.44
N ARG A 499 -1.10 4.08 14.73
CA ARG A 499 -1.83 3.21 13.78
C ARG A 499 -2.88 2.35 14.49
N MET A 500 -2.52 1.76 15.63
CA MET A 500 -3.45 0.95 16.42
C MET A 500 -4.63 1.79 16.93
N VAL A 501 -4.36 2.98 17.48
CA VAL A 501 -5.39 3.92 17.97
C VAL A 501 -6.30 4.39 16.82
N ALA A 502 -5.73 4.81 15.68
CA ALA A 502 -6.50 5.20 14.50
C ALA A 502 -7.41 4.06 14.02
N LYS A 503 -6.92 2.81 13.96
CA LYS A 503 -7.75 1.66 13.55
C LYS A 503 -8.87 1.37 14.56
N LEU A 504 -8.61 1.48 15.86
CA LEU A 504 -9.63 1.34 16.90
C LEU A 504 -10.68 2.46 16.84
N HIS A 505 -10.29 3.68 16.51
CA HIS A 505 -11.23 4.79 16.28
C HIS A 505 -12.16 4.49 15.10
N VAL A 506 -11.62 4.06 13.95
CA VAL A 506 -12.41 3.65 12.78
C VAL A 506 -13.40 2.52 13.15
N ILE A 507 -12.96 1.52 13.91
CA ILE A 507 -13.82 0.42 14.39
C ILE A 507 -14.93 0.97 15.31
N SER A 508 -14.62 1.91 16.21
CA SER A 508 -15.59 2.54 17.11
C SER A 508 -16.67 3.34 16.35
N THR A 509 -16.30 4.01 15.27
CA THR A 509 -17.22 4.78 14.42
C THR A 509 -18.09 3.86 13.55
N GLU A 510 -17.51 2.82 12.95
CA GLU A 510 -18.29 1.81 12.20
C GLU A 510 -19.21 0.98 13.09
N LEU A 511 -18.82 0.66 14.34
CA LEU A 511 -19.71 0.01 15.31
C LEU A 511 -20.90 0.88 15.70
N ARG A 512 -20.74 2.22 15.72
CA ARG A 512 -21.85 3.16 15.94
C ARG A 512 -22.81 3.19 14.76
N ARG A 513 -22.30 3.24 13.52
CA ARG A 513 -23.13 3.12 12.30
C ARG A 513 -23.90 1.79 12.24
N ARG A 514 -23.26 0.70 12.69
CA ARG A 514 -23.83 -0.66 12.66
C ARG A 514 -24.62 -1.04 13.92
N LEU A 515 -25.00 -0.08 14.77
CA LEU A 515 -25.58 -0.33 16.10
C LEU A 515 -26.83 -1.24 16.05
N HIS A 516 -27.68 -1.04 15.04
CA HIS A 516 -28.95 -1.76 14.87
C HIS A 516 -28.82 -3.10 14.13
N HIS A 517 -27.68 -3.35 13.43
CA HIS A 517 -27.44 -4.59 12.68
C HIS A 517 -27.45 -5.82 13.58
N SER A 518 -27.68 -7.01 13.02
CA SER A 518 -27.64 -8.25 13.80
C SER A 518 -26.28 -8.47 14.49
N ILE A 519 -26.28 -9.18 15.62
CA ILE A 519 -25.02 -9.56 16.32
C ILE A 519 -24.15 -10.43 15.41
N ILE A 520 -24.77 -11.23 14.52
CA ILE A 520 -24.09 -12.09 13.55
C ILE A 520 -23.33 -11.24 12.53
N ASP A 521 -23.94 -10.19 11.99
CA ASP A 521 -23.31 -9.37 10.94
C ASP A 521 -22.24 -8.43 11.51
N GLN A 522 -22.46 -7.89 12.72
CA GLN A 522 -21.40 -7.24 13.48
C GLN A 522 -20.22 -8.20 13.74
N GLY A 523 -20.51 -9.46 14.12
CA GLY A 523 -19.52 -10.50 14.34
C GLY A 523 -18.73 -10.88 13.09
N ARG A 524 -19.40 -11.09 11.95
CA ARG A 524 -18.78 -11.35 10.63
C ARG A 524 -17.88 -10.21 10.18
N TRP A 525 -18.35 -8.97 10.32
CA TRP A 525 -17.59 -7.78 9.97
C TRP A 525 -16.35 -7.63 10.88
N LEU A 526 -16.51 -7.75 12.20
CA LEU A 526 -15.39 -7.71 13.15
C LEU A 526 -14.38 -8.85 12.91
N HIS A 527 -14.86 -10.06 12.60
CA HIS A 527 -13.99 -11.19 12.22
C HIS A 527 -13.10 -10.82 11.02
N SER A 528 -13.70 -10.26 9.96
CA SER A 528 -12.96 -9.82 8.78
C SER A 528 -11.92 -8.73 9.10
N VAL A 529 -12.31 -7.72 9.89
CA VAL A 529 -11.42 -6.61 10.30
C VAL A 529 -10.26 -7.10 11.16
N VAL A 530 -10.50 -7.95 12.16
CA VAL A 530 -9.46 -8.49 13.03
C VAL A 530 -8.54 -9.46 12.27
N ARG A 531 -9.10 -10.30 11.39
CA ARG A 531 -8.32 -11.18 10.50
C ARG A 531 -7.38 -10.38 9.60
N GLY A 532 -7.87 -9.30 8.97
CA GLY A 532 -7.05 -8.40 8.15
C GLY A 532 -5.96 -7.68 8.97
N TYR A 533 -6.28 -7.22 10.18
CA TYR A 533 -5.30 -6.61 11.07
C TYR A 533 -4.20 -7.62 11.50
N PHE A 534 -4.56 -8.86 11.83
CA PHE A 534 -3.57 -9.89 12.16
C PHE A 534 -2.74 -10.32 10.94
N ALA A 535 -3.34 -10.41 9.74
CA ALA A 535 -2.62 -10.74 8.51
C ALA A 535 -1.42 -9.80 8.24
N TYR A 536 -1.47 -8.56 8.72
CA TYR A 536 -0.33 -7.63 8.70
C TYR A 536 0.47 -7.64 10.02
N TYR A 537 -0.18 -7.39 11.16
CA TYR A 537 0.52 -7.10 12.41
C TYR A 537 0.94 -8.32 13.24
N ALA A 538 0.53 -9.55 12.90
CA ALA A 538 0.87 -10.75 13.67
C ALA A 538 2.30 -11.28 13.39
N VAL A 539 3.28 -10.38 13.49
CA VAL A 539 4.72 -10.65 13.34
C VAL A 539 5.37 -11.08 14.66
N PRO A 540 6.48 -11.85 14.62
CA PRO A 540 7.23 -12.21 15.82
C PRO A 540 7.57 -11.00 16.69
N SER A 541 7.62 -11.21 18.00
CA SER A 541 7.72 -10.20 19.07
C SER A 541 6.54 -9.23 19.27
N ASN A 542 5.55 -9.19 18.37
CA ASN A 542 4.38 -8.29 18.47
C ASN A 542 3.16 -8.88 19.20
N GLY A 543 3.27 -10.09 19.77
CA GLY A 543 2.17 -10.85 20.38
C GLY A 543 1.35 -10.06 21.43
N LYS A 544 2.02 -9.27 22.28
CA LYS A 544 1.35 -8.45 23.31
C LYS A 544 0.44 -7.37 22.69
N MET A 545 0.83 -6.75 21.58
CA MET A 545 0.04 -5.69 20.94
C MET A 545 -1.15 -6.24 20.17
N ILE A 546 -1.01 -7.37 19.46
CA ILE A 546 -2.15 -8.00 18.78
C ILE A 546 -3.18 -8.55 19.80
N GLY A 547 -2.73 -9.04 20.95
CA GLY A 547 -3.60 -9.40 22.08
C GLY A 547 -4.31 -8.18 22.68
N SER A 548 -3.59 -7.08 22.91
CA SER A 548 -4.17 -5.82 23.37
C SER A 548 -5.22 -5.27 22.40
N PHE A 549 -4.92 -5.24 21.09
CA PHE A 549 -5.86 -4.83 20.05
C PHE A 549 -7.15 -5.66 20.08
N ARG A 550 -7.04 -7.01 20.14
CA ARG A 550 -8.20 -7.90 20.27
C ARG A 550 -9.05 -7.56 21.50
N THR A 551 -8.42 -7.35 22.65
CA THR A 551 -9.10 -6.98 23.89
C THR A 551 -9.80 -5.62 23.78
N GLN A 552 -9.20 -4.63 23.12
CA GLN A 552 -9.86 -3.33 22.90
C GLN A 552 -11.03 -3.44 21.92
N VAL A 553 -10.92 -4.24 20.85
CA VAL A 553 -12.05 -4.54 19.94
C VAL A 553 -13.20 -5.22 20.70
N SER A 554 -12.91 -6.20 21.57
CA SER A 554 -13.92 -6.80 22.46
C SER A 554 -14.60 -5.77 23.35
N ARG A 555 -13.84 -4.85 23.96
CA ARG A 555 -14.39 -3.78 24.81
C ARG A 555 -15.24 -2.78 24.03
N LEU A 556 -14.85 -2.41 22.80
CA LEU A 556 -15.64 -1.56 21.92
C LEU A 556 -16.96 -2.22 21.51
N TRP A 557 -16.92 -3.49 21.11
CA TRP A 557 -18.12 -4.23 20.73
C TRP A 557 -19.09 -4.41 21.90
N TYR A 558 -18.59 -4.73 23.09
CA TYR A 558 -19.39 -4.78 24.31
C TYR A 558 -20.08 -3.46 24.63
N ARG A 559 -19.35 -2.33 24.52
CA ARG A 559 -19.91 -0.99 24.71
C ARG A 559 -20.97 -0.66 23.66
N ALA A 560 -20.83 -1.11 22.42
CA ALA A 560 -21.86 -0.94 21.38
C ALA A 560 -23.12 -1.76 21.72
N LEU A 561 -22.97 -3.06 22.01
CA LEU A 561 -24.10 -3.94 22.37
C LEU A 561 -24.84 -3.48 23.63
N ARG A 562 -24.13 -2.97 24.65
CA ARG A 562 -24.76 -2.40 25.85
C ARG A 562 -25.53 -1.11 25.62
N ARG A 563 -25.18 -0.30 24.61
CA ARG A 563 -25.97 0.89 24.25
C ARG A 563 -27.24 0.57 23.47
N ARG A 564 -27.29 -0.58 22.79
CA ARG A 564 -28.45 -1.02 22.00
C ARG A 564 -29.65 -1.42 22.86
N SER A 565 -29.43 -1.99 24.06
CA SER A 565 -30.51 -2.54 24.89
C SER A 565 -30.41 -2.07 26.32
N GLN A 566 -31.41 -1.28 26.75
CA GLN A 566 -31.56 -0.88 28.15
C GLN A 566 -32.18 -2.00 29.03
N ARG A 567 -32.94 -2.93 28.43
CA ARG A 567 -33.74 -3.94 29.16
C ARG A 567 -32.97 -5.19 29.61
N ARG A 568 -31.74 -5.44 29.13
CA ARG A 568 -30.94 -6.62 29.54
C ARG A 568 -29.44 -6.29 29.63
N ARG A 569 -28.89 -6.31 30.85
CA ARG A 569 -27.45 -6.11 31.10
C ARG A 569 -26.64 -7.29 30.55
N LEU A 570 -26.10 -7.15 29.34
CA LEU A 570 -25.12 -8.09 28.76
C LEU A 570 -23.95 -8.29 29.74
N ASN A 571 -23.76 -9.51 30.24
CA ASN A 571 -22.66 -9.82 31.15
C ASN A 571 -21.39 -10.26 30.39
N TRP A 572 -20.24 -10.25 31.08
CA TRP A 572 -18.95 -10.55 30.46
C TRP A 572 -18.78 -12.04 30.09
N LYS A 573 -19.53 -12.96 30.73
CA LYS A 573 -19.55 -14.41 30.41
C LYS A 573 -20.16 -14.65 29.02
N THR A 574 -21.31 -14.03 28.73
CA THR A 574 -21.95 -14.05 27.40
C THR A 574 -21.09 -13.32 26.37
N MET A 575 -20.51 -12.17 26.72
CA MET A 575 -19.59 -11.47 25.81
C MET A 575 -18.37 -12.31 25.45
N SER A 576 -17.81 -13.06 26.40
CA SER A 576 -16.66 -13.94 26.16
C SER A 576 -16.98 -15.06 25.16
N ARG A 577 -18.21 -15.61 25.19
CA ARG A 577 -18.68 -16.58 24.18
C ARG A 577 -18.77 -15.95 22.77
N LEU A 578 -19.30 -14.72 22.66
CA LEU A 578 -19.35 -13.99 21.38
C LEU A 578 -17.94 -13.68 20.85
N VAL A 579 -17.04 -13.23 21.72
CA VAL A 579 -15.63 -12.94 21.41
C VAL A 579 -14.87 -14.20 20.98
N ALA A 580 -15.11 -15.34 21.62
CA ALA A 580 -14.52 -16.63 21.23
C ALA A 580 -15.05 -17.12 19.88
N ARG A 581 -16.36 -16.95 19.60
CA ARG A 581 -16.99 -17.34 18.33
C ARG A 581 -16.56 -16.49 17.14
N TRP A 582 -16.39 -15.18 17.32
CA TRP A 582 -16.25 -14.24 16.21
C TRP A 582 -14.88 -13.55 16.09
N LEU A 583 -14.12 -13.37 17.18
CA LEU A 583 -12.82 -12.68 17.11
C LEU A 583 -11.67 -13.69 17.10
N PRO A 584 -10.90 -13.80 15.99
CA PRO A 584 -9.79 -14.75 15.88
C PRO A 584 -8.83 -14.69 17.08
N PRO A 585 -8.23 -15.81 17.49
CA PRO A 585 -7.25 -15.80 18.58
C PRO A 585 -5.99 -15.03 18.16
N ALA A 586 -5.41 -14.28 19.09
CA ALA A 586 -4.19 -13.51 18.86
C ALA A 586 -2.97 -14.44 18.80
N ARG A 587 -2.69 -14.99 17.61
CA ARG A 587 -1.55 -15.86 17.30
C ARG A 587 -0.61 -15.17 16.33
N ILE A 588 0.68 -15.47 16.42
CA ILE A 588 1.67 -15.05 15.41
C ILE A 588 1.40 -15.82 14.13
N LEU A 589 1.29 -15.12 13.00
CA LEU A 589 1.00 -15.71 11.68
C LEU A 589 2.23 -15.70 10.77
N HIS A 590 3.20 -14.82 11.03
CA HIS A 590 4.40 -14.67 10.21
C HIS A 590 5.60 -15.43 10.81
N PRO A 591 6.42 -16.11 9.99
CA PRO A 591 7.71 -16.65 10.41
C PRO A 591 8.70 -15.56 10.87
N TRP A 592 9.81 -16.00 11.47
CA TRP A 592 10.93 -15.12 11.81
C TRP A 592 11.52 -14.45 10.56
N PRO A 593 11.94 -13.17 10.66
CA PRO A 593 12.43 -12.38 9.52
C PRO A 593 13.54 -13.07 8.73
N ASP A 594 14.57 -13.56 9.42
CA ASP A 594 15.69 -14.29 8.82
C ASP A 594 15.21 -15.48 7.97
N LYS A 595 14.31 -16.30 8.51
CA LYS A 595 13.75 -17.46 7.78
C LYS A 595 13.01 -17.05 6.50
N ARG A 596 12.25 -15.95 6.51
CA ARG A 596 11.57 -15.44 5.30
C ARG A 596 12.56 -14.83 4.31
N PHE A 597 13.56 -14.11 4.80
CA PHE A 597 14.57 -13.46 3.98
C PHE A 597 15.46 -14.49 3.27
N ASP A 598 15.93 -15.52 3.98
CA ASP A 598 16.80 -16.56 3.43
C ASP A 598 16.08 -17.42 2.38
N VAL A 599 14.83 -17.81 2.65
CA VAL A 599 14.00 -18.56 1.68
C VAL A 599 13.79 -17.76 0.38
N ARG A 600 13.71 -16.43 0.45
CA ARG A 600 13.50 -15.54 -0.71
C ARG A 600 14.79 -15.13 -1.44
N THR A 601 15.94 -15.23 -0.79
CA THR A 601 17.24 -14.85 -1.36
C THR A 601 18.06 -16.03 -1.88
N ARG A 602 17.71 -17.28 -1.53
CA ARG A 602 18.22 -18.48 -2.22
C ARG A 602 17.98 -18.37 -3.74
N GLY A 603 19.06 -18.26 -4.52
CA GLY A 603 19.04 -18.17 -5.98
C GLY A 603 18.93 -16.75 -6.58
N LYS A 604 18.96 -15.68 -5.77
CA LYS A 604 19.03 -14.30 -6.27
C LYS A 604 20.14 -13.55 -5.54
N SER A 605 20.81 -12.60 -6.20
CA SER A 605 21.90 -11.84 -5.59
C SER A 605 21.47 -11.32 -4.22
N PRO A 606 22.23 -11.60 -3.13
CA PRO A 606 21.88 -11.09 -1.81
C PRO A 606 21.86 -9.57 -1.83
N VAL A 607 21.28 -8.97 -0.78
CA VAL A 607 21.50 -7.57 -0.43
C VAL A 607 22.99 -7.44 -0.05
N ARG A 608 23.83 -7.25 -1.07
CA ARG A 608 25.28 -7.05 -0.99
C ARG A 608 25.61 -5.58 -1.08
#